data_AF-A0A7R9YWJ7-F1
#
_entry.id   AF-A0A7R9YWJ7-F1
#
_cell.length_a   1.000
_cell.length_b   1.000
_cell.length_c   1.000
_cell.angle_alpha   90.00
_cell.angle_beta   90.00
_cell.angle_gamma   90.00
#
_symmetry.space_group_name_H-M   'P 1'
#
loop_
_entity.id
_entity.type
_entity.pdbx_description
1 polymer ?
#
loop_
_entity_poly.entity_id
_entity_poly.type
_entity_poly.pdbx_seq_one_letter_code
_entity_poly.pdbx_strand_id
1 'polypeptide(L)'
;MSASGCRGPGAVAWRSSPTRSGLLLSEPAACRRCMRAASAGVSLRWLTELSEALLVSANADGAAPPSTREVVSALLLPYTRKAACRLFDALPSQYTGQPSLCVVHAWDAPFMLIVDQLTQYLGCSSEDTFVWLDFVALNLHPQGASAAPDTLPGNPSLVKELVHVCAQGALLILDKSMTPLNRTWCLYEVFCFAHADLANVALRFPSNLDLDDINKYRQLCYNILHQFATHTSTTQRDDRQHLLREIKQSVGLRLMQRELHDVLQLKLHATLRWSSSFQHQALHCVVLLQTDQLTRLQQVLHQMPGLSDDDMGADDIKDTFDLHADPESGLMQHDAFVALLSASGFDDDEAAAVFAGLLVNEDGNARGKDGAALDLDTFTAWATCRASEAQSLRLWRPPSMTVRALLRNLDMLEGLLKLKGHASLAAKLHASASDLRAGRLTKHGVLASGRLPSSGLKADVAGVLDLTTQRMLAGDHSAALAALHSFLLWNADVLHRDPRELTRPAAAAARGVEGRCEALSHHLKLFGIMLWEVAGLHKQGEHFQRQADQLRKPEVGR
;
A
#
# COMPACT_ATOMS: atom_id res chain seq x y z
N MET A 1 -24.32 32.06 -29.41
CA MET A 1 -24.49 32.31 -27.95
C MET A 1 -23.40 33.29 -27.56
N SER A 2 -23.78 34.43 -26.99
CA SER A 2 -22.92 35.57 -26.73
C SER A 2 -21.83 35.23 -25.71
N ALA A 3 -20.62 35.75 -25.97
CA ALA A 3 -19.52 35.71 -25.02
C ALA A 3 -19.87 36.56 -23.80
N SER A 4 -20.23 35.92 -22.70
CA SER A 4 -20.26 36.57 -21.39
C SER A 4 -18.82 36.88 -20.98
N GLY A 5 -18.51 38.17 -20.81
CA GLY A 5 -17.21 38.63 -20.36
C GLY A 5 -16.87 38.10 -18.96
N CYS A 6 -16.03 37.07 -18.89
CA CYS A 6 -15.29 36.74 -17.69
C CYS A 6 -14.32 37.89 -17.40
N ARG A 7 -14.57 38.64 -16.32
CA ARG A 7 -13.57 39.56 -15.76
C ARG A 7 -12.29 38.78 -15.54
N GLY A 8 -11.17 39.30 -16.05
CA GLY A 8 -9.86 38.64 -15.93
C GLY A 8 -9.57 38.33 -14.45
N PRO A 9 -9.09 37.12 -14.13
CA PRO A 9 -8.76 36.78 -12.75
C PRO A 9 -7.72 37.77 -12.23
N GLY A 10 -8.04 38.45 -11.13
CA GLY A 10 -7.07 39.26 -10.40
C GLY A 10 -5.81 38.43 -10.17
N ALA A 11 -4.64 39.07 -10.29
CA ALA A 11 -3.35 38.40 -10.11
C ALA A 11 -3.35 37.65 -8.78
N VAL A 12 -3.45 36.33 -8.84
CA VAL A 12 -3.69 35.52 -7.64
C VAL A 12 -2.47 35.61 -6.72
N ALA A 13 -2.68 35.96 -5.45
CA ALA A 13 -1.64 36.35 -4.50
C ALA A 13 -0.52 35.31 -4.35
N TRP A 14 -0.83 34.02 -4.53
CA TRP A 14 0.12 32.92 -4.45
C TRP A 14 1.23 32.94 -5.50
N ARG A 15 1.11 33.71 -6.58
CA ARG A 15 2.14 33.76 -7.65
C ARG A 15 3.50 34.30 -7.19
N SER A 16 3.53 35.08 -6.11
CA SER A 16 4.75 35.72 -5.61
C SER A 16 5.43 35.01 -4.44
N SER A 17 4.75 34.04 -3.82
CA SER A 17 5.25 33.33 -2.64
C SER A 17 6.43 32.40 -2.94
N PRO A 18 6.40 31.53 -3.98
CA PRO A 18 7.44 30.52 -4.19
C PRO A 18 8.82 31.07 -4.56
N THR A 19 8.88 32.19 -5.30
CA THR A 19 10.15 32.86 -5.61
C THR A 19 10.75 33.56 -4.40
N ARG A 20 9.92 34.05 -3.48
CA ARG A 20 10.40 34.69 -2.23
C ARG A 20 10.88 33.68 -1.20
N SER A 21 10.29 32.49 -1.16
CA SER A 21 10.71 31.41 -0.27
C SER A 21 11.93 30.64 -0.76
N GLY A 22 12.47 30.95 -1.95
CA GLY A 22 13.63 30.25 -2.51
C GLY A 22 13.30 28.88 -3.12
N LEU A 23 12.02 28.55 -3.31
CA LEU A 23 11.58 27.31 -3.97
C LEU A 23 11.87 27.29 -5.47
N LEU A 24 12.00 28.49 -6.05
CA LEU A 24 12.25 28.72 -7.47
C LEU A 24 13.46 29.65 -7.61
N LEU A 25 14.32 29.39 -8.58
CA LEU A 25 15.44 30.28 -8.91
C LEU A 25 14.94 31.68 -9.33
N SER A 26 15.74 32.72 -9.12
CA SER A 26 15.39 34.07 -9.57
C SER A 26 15.34 34.17 -11.10
N GLU A 27 16.21 33.42 -11.79
CA GLU A 27 16.28 33.35 -13.25
C GLU A 27 16.32 31.89 -13.72
N PRO A 28 15.24 31.38 -14.34
CA PRO A 28 15.26 30.08 -15.00
C PRO A 28 16.33 30.05 -16.09
N ALA A 29 17.24 29.07 -16.04
CA ALA A 29 18.25 28.89 -17.08
C ALA A 29 17.85 27.73 -17.99
N ALA A 30 17.81 27.97 -19.31
CA ALA A 30 17.50 26.94 -20.30
C ALA A 30 18.59 25.84 -20.44
N CYS A 31 19.63 25.86 -19.58
CA CYS A 31 20.86 25.13 -19.81
C CYS A 31 21.36 24.37 -18.57
N ARG A 32 20.67 23.28 -18.23
CA ARG A 32 21.33 22.07 -17.74
C ARG A 32 21.23 20.99 -18.82
N ARG A 33 21.89 21.21 -19.95
CA ARG A 33 21.80 20.45 -21.22
C ARG A 33 22.25 18.97 -21.18
N CYS A 34 22.32 18.32 -20.01
CA CYS A 34 22.83 16.94 -19.92
C CYS A 34 21.91 15.95 -19.21
N MET A 35 20.85 16.38 -18.51
CA MET A 35 20.00 15.45 -17.78
C MET A 35 18.78 15.05 -18.60
N ARG A 36 18.68 13.74 -18.89
CA ARG A 36 17.52 13.12 -19.54
C ARG A 36 16.26 13.35 -18.71
N ALA A 37 15.11 13.45 -19.37
CA ALA A 37 13.84 13.66 -18.69
C ALA A 37 13.52 12.54 -17.69
N ALA A 38 13.89 11.29 -17.98
CA ALA A 38 13.68 10.15 -17.07
C ALA A 38 14.44 10.30 -15.74
N SER A 39 15.56 11.04 -15.73
CA SER A 39 16.41 11.26 -14.55
C SER A 39 16.10 12.54 -13.80
N ALA A 40 15.10 13.32 -14.23
CA ALA A 40 14.75 14.62 -13.66
C ALA A 40 13.79 14.48 -12.46
N GLY A 41 14.30 14.06 -11.31
CA GLY A 41 13.54 13.88 -10.08
C GLY A 41 13.50 15.13 -9.19
N VAL A 42 12.39 15.33 -8.50
CA VAL A 42 12.20 16.42 -7.53
C VAL A 42 12.05 15.87 -6.12
N SER A 43 12.66 16.53 -5.14
CA SER A 43 12.60 16.10 -3.73
C SER A 43 11.16 16.19 -3.20
N LEU A 44 10.77 15.27 -2.32
CA LEU A 44 9.48 15.37 -1.61
C LEU A 44 9.38 16.65 -0.78
N ARG A 45 10.49 17.08 -0.17
CA ARG A 45 10.59 18.32 0.58
C ARG A 45 10.11 19.54 -0.22
N TRP A 46 10.58 19.71 -1.44
CA TRP A 46 10.14 20.80 -2.32
C TRP A 46 8.63 20.76 -2.61
N LEU A 47 8.07 19.56 -2.83
CA LEU A 47 6.63 19.40 -3.07
C LEU A 47 5.82 19.82 -1.84
N THR A 48 6.27 19.44 -0.65
CA THR A 48 5.65 19.82 0.63
C THR A 48 5.72 21.33 0.86
N GLU A 49 6.89 21.94 0.71
CA GLU A 49 7.05 23.39 0.88
C GLU A 49 6.23 24.19 -0.17
N LEU A 50 6.15 23.72 -1.41
CA LEU A 50 5.29 24.33 -2.44
C LEU A 50 3.79 24.18 -2.08
N SER A 51 3.39 23.00 -1.62
CA SER A 51 2.03 22.70 -1.17
C SER A 51 1.61 23.62 -0.02
N GLU A 52 2.45 23.80 0.98
CA GLU A 52 2.22 24.70 2.11
C GLU A 52 2.08 26.17 1.66
N ALA A 53 2.98 26.65 0.79
CA ALA A 53 2.93 28.01 0.26
C ALA A 53 1.63 28.28 -0.53
N LEU A 54 1.16 27.30 -1.29
CA LEU A 54 -0.10 27.35 -2.01
C LEU A 54 -1.32 27.31 -1.06
N LEU A 55 -1.27 26.49 0.00
CA LEU A 55 -2.36 26.34 0.96
C LEU A 55 -2.58 27.61 1.80
N VAL A 56 -1.49 28.22 2.29
CA VAL A 56 -1.55 29.52 3.01
C VAL A 56 -2.28 30.57 2.17
N SER A 57 -1.99 30.58 0.88
CA SER A 57 -2.59 31.53 -0.04
C SER A 57 -4.05 31.20 -0.37
N ALA A 58 -4.39 29.93 -0.57
CA ALA A 58 -5.77 29.50 -0.86
C ALA A 58 -6.71 29.76 0.33
N ASN A 59 -6.22 29.54 1.56
CA ASN A 59 -6.99 29.81 2.78
C ASN A 59 -7.28 31.30 2.99
N ALA A 60 -6.35 32.18 2.62
CA ALA A 60 -6.57 33.62 2.68
C ALA A 60 -7.72 34.08 1.76
N ASP A 61 -7.90 33.39 0.63
CA ASP A 61 -8.93 33.70 -0.37
C ASP A 61 -10.23 32.90 -0.17
N GLY A 62 -10.28 31.96 0.77
CA GLY A 62 -11.41 31.03 0.96
C GLY A 62 -11.66 30.11 -0.24
N ALA A 63 -10.66 29.94 -1.11
CA ALA A 63 -10.77 29.18 -2.35
C ALA A 63 -10.55 27.68 -2.11
N ALA A 64 -11.15 26.84 -2.96
CA ALA A 64 -10.83 25.42 -2.99
C ALA A 64 -9.35 25.20 -3.36
N PRO A 65 -8.71 24.13 -2.86
CA PRO A 65 -7.33 23.80 -3.24
C PRO A 65 -7.19 23.65 -4.76
N PRO A 66 -6.14 24.24 -5.38
CA PRO A 66 -5.99 24.20 -6.82
C PRO A 66 -5.68 22.78 -7.31
N SER A 67 -6.21 22.45 -8.48
CA SER A 67 -5.79 21.28 -9.26
C SER A 67 -4.36 21.42 -9.74
N THR A 68 -3.71 20.30 -10.06
CA THR A 68 -2.36 20.33 -10.64
C THR A 68 -2.32 21.12 -11.94
N ARG A 69 -3.38 21.02 -12.77
CA ARG A 69 -3.54 21.81 -13.99
C ARG A 69 -3.52 23.31 -13.71
N GLU A 70 -4.20 23.77 -12.67
CA GLU A 70 -4.23 25.18 -12.29
C GLU A 70 -2.87 25.65 -11.77
N VAL A 71 -2.20 24.86 -10.93
CA VAL A 71 -0.83 25.16 -10.48
C VAL A 71 0.11 25.29 -11.68
N VAL A 72 0.07 24.33 -12.61
CA VAL A 72 0.89 24.34 -13.83
C VAL A 72 0.57 25.57 -14.69
N SER A 73 -0.70 25.82 -14.97
CA SER A 73 -1.12 26.86 -15.93
C SER A 73 -0.99 28.27 -15.39
N ALA A 74 -1.25 28.48 -14.10
CA ALA A 74 -1.29 29.80 -13.49
C ALA A 74 0.03 30.22 -12.83
N LEU A 75 0.93 29.29 -12.50
CA LEU A 75 2.24 29.57 -11.88
C LEU A 75 3.41 29.04 -12.69
N LEU A 76 3.48 27.73 -12.92
CA LEU A 76 4.71 27.09 -13.42
C LEU A 76 5.01 27.47 -14.87
N LEU A 77 4.01 27.44 -15.75
CA LEU A 77 4.14 27.82 -17.16
C LEU A 77 4.49 29.31 -17.32
N PRO A 78 3.80 30.27 -16.68
CA PRO A 78 4.21 31.67 -16.70
C PRO A 78 5.65 31.89 -16.23
N TYR A 79 6.05 31.22 -15.15
CA TYR A 79 7.38 31.33 -14.57
C TYR A 79 8.49 30.82 -15.52
N THR A 80 8.29 29.64 -16.13
CA THR A 80 9.27 29.03 -17.04
C THR A 80 9.24 29.59 -18.47
N ARG A 81 8.25 30.43 -18.82
CA ARG A 81 8.01 30.93 -20.18
C ARG A 81 9.20 31.65 -20.80
N LYS A 82 9.89 32.51 -20.04
CA LYS A 82 11.01 33.32 -20.57
C LYS A 82 12.15 32.44 -21.05
N ALA A 83 12.41 31.33 -20.35
CA ALA A 83 13.48 30.39 -20.69
C ALA A 83 13.01 29.21 -21.55
N ALA A 84 11.70 29.03 -21.73
CA ALA A 84 11.08 27.89 -22.44
C ALA A 84 11.67 26.53 -21.99
N CYS A 85 11.91 26.38 -20.69
CA CYS A 85 12.59 25.22 -20.10
C CYS A 85 11.62 24.35 -19.27
N ARG A 86 12.11 23.21 -18.79
CA ARG A 86 11.40 22.40 -17.79
C ARG A 86 11.36 23.14 -16.46
N LEU A 87 10.41 22.80 -15.59
CA LEU A 87 10.46 23.30 -14.22
C LEU A 87 11.72 22.80 -13.50
N PHE A 88 12.13 21.55 -13.73
CA PHE A 88 13.36 20.97 -13.19
C PHE A 88 14.59 21.86 -13.38
N ASP A 89 14.73 22.49 -14.56
CA ASP A 89 15.87 23.37 -14.88
C ASP A 89 15.85 24.71 -14.11
N ALA A 90 14.73 25.02 -13.47
CA ALA A 90 14.48 26.24 -12.72
C ALA A 90 14.40 26.02 -11.19
N LEU A 91 14.71 24.80 -10.72
CA LEU A 91 14.76 24.44 -9.31
C LEU A 91 16.20 24.57 -8.74
N PRO A 92 16.35 24.99 -7.47
CA PRO A 92 17.61 24.87 -6.74
C PRO A 92 18.12 23.43 -6.71
N SER A 93 19.45 23.25 -6.75
CA SER A 93 20.06 21.91 -6.82
C SER A 93 19.75 21.03 -5.61
N GLN A 94 19.46 21.61 -4.43
CA GLN A 94 19.10 20.82 -3.25
C GLN A 94 17.75 20.09 -3.39
N TYR A 95 16.90 20.53 -4.33
CA TYR A 95 15.58 19.95 -4.56
C TYR A 95 15.54 19.03 -5.79
N THR A 96 16.68 18.82 -6.46
CA THR A 96 16.78 18.04 -7.70
C THR A 96 17.69 16.83 -7.52
N GLY A 97 17.29 15.68 -8.04
CA GLY A 97 18.08 14.45 -7.95
C GLY A 97 17.56 13.35 -8.87
N GLN A 98 18.18 12.17 -8.81
CA GLN A 98 17.72 11.01 -9.57
C GLN A 98 16.46 10.43 -8.93
N PRO A 99 15.35 10.28 -9.68
CA PRO A 99 14.11 9.80 -9.10
C PRO A 99 14.21 8.31 -8.76
N SER A 100 13.67 7.93 -7.61
CA SER A 100 13.52 6.52 -7.22
C SER A 100 12.10 5.99 -7.49
N LEU A 101 11.11 6.88 -7.61
CA LEU A 101 9.70 6.57 -7.75
C LEU A 101 9.06 7.43 -8.86
N CYS A 102 8.28 6.81 -9.75
CA CYS A 102 7.44 7.51 -10.72
C CYS A 102 6.07 7.81 -10.12
N VAL A 103 5.57 9.04 -10.22
CA VAL A 103 4.25 9.40 -9.69
C VAL A 103 3.28 9.56 -10.85
N VAL A 104 2.31 8.64 -10.93
CA VAL A 104 1.25 8.66 -11.92
C VAL A 104 0.03 9.34 -11.32
N HIS A 105 -0.39 10.46 -11.89
CA HIS A 105 -1.52 11.24 -11.41
C HIS A 105 -2.31 11.89 -12.56
N ALA A 106 -3.55 12.30 -12.26
CA ALA A 106 -4.31 13.14 -13.17
C ALA A 106 -4.00 14.62 -12.91
N TRP A 107 -3.88 15.43 -13.96
CA TRP A 107 -3.69 16.88 -13.82
C TRP A 107 -4.91 17.58 -13.21
N ASP A 108 -6.10 17.00 -13.37
CA ASP A 108 -7.33 17.54 -12.81
C ASP A 108 -7.51 17.18 -11.32
N ALA A 109 -6.62 16.34 -10.76
CA ALA A 109 -6.62 16.04 -9.33
C ALA A 109 -6.09 17.24 -8.52
N PRO A 110 -6.61 17.45 -7.29
CA PRO A 110 -6.09 18.48 -6.37
C PRO A 110 -4.59 18.28 -6.12
N PHE A 111 -3.80 19.34 -6.25
CA PHE A 111 -2.35 19.26 -6.05
C PHE A 111 -1.99 18.79 -4.62
N MET A 112 -2.72 19.30 -3.63
CA MET A 112 -2.51 18.94 -2.22
C MET A 112 -2.73 17.45 -1.95
N LEU A 113 -3.67 16.83 -2.66
CA LEU A 113 -3.94 15.39 -2.52
C LEU A 113 -2.73 14.57 -2.95
N ILE A 114 -2.06 14.97 -4.04
CA ILE A 114 -0.86 14.29 -4.53
C ILE A 114 0.25 14.35 -3.48
N VAL A 115 0.51 15.54 -2.93
CA VAL A 115 1.57 15.76 -1.93
C VAL A 115 1.27 15.03 -0.61
N ASP A 116 0.02 15.08 -0.12
CA ASP A 116 -0.40 14.36 1.07
C ASP A 116 -0.25 12.83 0.91
N GLN A 117 -0.76 12.26 -0.18
CA GLN A 117 -0.62 10.82 -0.44
C GLN A 117 0.84 10.38 -0.63
N LEU A 118 1.69 11.22 -1.23
CA LEU A 118 3.13 10.96 -1.34
C LEU A 118 3.81 10.98 0.03
N THR A 119 3.50 11.96 0.87
CA THR A 119 4.06 12.09 2.21
C THR A 119 3.66 10.90 3.08
N GLN A 120 2.41 10.48 3.01
CA GLN A 120 1.95 9.27 3.70
C GLN A 120 2.56 7.98 3.13
N TYR A 121 2.92 7.95 1.84
CA TYR A 121 3.57 6.79 1.20
C TYR A 121 5.04 6.64 1.57
N LEU A 122 5.78 7.74 1.49
CA LEU A 122 7.22 7.76 1.70
C LEU A 122 7.59 7.92 3.19
N GLY A 123 6.65 8.37 4.03
CA GLY A 123 6.88 8.65 5.44
C GLY A 123 7.66 9.95 5.67
N CYS A 124 7.79 10.34 6.94
CA CYS A 124 8.43 11.60 7.36
C CYS A 124 9.96 11.64 7.15
N SER A 125 10.60 10.50 6.89
CA SER A 125 12.07 10.35 6.87
C SER A 125 12.74 10.66 5.52
N SER A 126 12.06 11.39 4.63
CA SER A 126 12.32 11.31 3.18
C SER A 126 12.91 12.57 2.55
N GLU A 127 13.70 13.37 3.29
CA GLU A 127 14.37 14.57 2.73
C GLU A 127 15.21 14.24 1.48
N ASP A 128 15.78 13.04 1.41
CA ASP A 128 16.58 12.56 0.27
C ASP A 128 15.78 11.75 -0.77
N THR A 129 14.44 11.73 -0.67
CA THR A 129 13.61 11.02 -1.65
C THR A 129 13.25 11.94 -2.82
N PHE A 130 13.69 11.56 -4.02
CA PHE A 130 13.34 12.22 -5.26
C PHE A 130 12.30 11.41 -6.03
N VAL A 131 11.27 12.08 -6.52
CA VAL A 131 10.19 11.49 -7.31
C VAL A 131 10.15 12.08 -8.70
N TRP A 132 9.73 11.28 -9.68
CA TRP A 132 9.51 11.75 -11.04
C TRP A 132 8.05 12.20 -11.20
N LEU A 133 7.85 13.43 -11.68
CA LEU A 133 6.56 14.03 -11.96
C LEU A 133 6.60 14.66 -13.36
N ASP A 134 5.57 14.40 -14.16
CA ASP A 134 5.52 14.80 -15.56
C ASP A 134 5.65 16.32 -15.75
N PHE A 135 4.94 17.11 -14.94
CA PHE A 135 4.95 18.57 -15.03
C PHE A 135 6.26 19.21 -14.53
N VAL A 136 7.12 18.44 -13.85
CA VAL A 136 8.45 18.89 -13.43
C VAL A 136 9.50 18.52 -14.45
N ALA A 137 9.47 17.26 -14.90
CA ALA A 137 10.49 16.64 -15.72
C ALA A 137 10.34 16.89 -17.23
N LEU A 138 9.13 17.23 -17.70
CA LEU A 138 8.86 17.51 -19.11
C LEU A 138 8.88 19.00 -19.41
N ASN A 139 9.24 19.34 -20.64
CA ASN A 139 9.14 20.71 -21.11
C ASN A 139 7.73 20.91 -21.67
N LEU A 140 6.92 21.68 -20.94
CA LEU A 140 5.51 21.90 -21.25
C LEU A 140 5.25 23.04 -22.24
N HIS A 141 6.29 23.76 -22.68
CA HIS A 141 6.14 24.83 -23.66
C HIS A 141 5.99 24.26 -25.08
N PRO A 142 5.20 24.90 -25.96
CA PRO A 142 5.15 24.54 -27.37
C PRO A 142 6.56 24.59 -27.97
N GLN A 143 7.09 23.45 -28.38
CA GLN A 143 8.44 23.36 -28.91
C GLN A 143 8.44 23.67 -30.42
N GLY A 144 9.41 24.46 -30.87
CA GLY A 144 9.78 24.49 -32.29
C GLY A 144 10.54 23.20 -32.67
N ALA A 145 10.78 22.98 -33.96
CA ALA A 145 11.40 21.77 -34.52
C ALA A 145 12.80 21.39 -33.97
N SER A 146 13.39 22.19 -33.08
CA SER A 146 14.77 22.03 -32.57
C SER A 146 14.86 21.41 -31.16
N ALA A 147 13.75 21.03 -30.54
CA ALA A 147 13.80 20.50 -29.18
C ALA A 147 14.20 19.02 -29.12
N ALA A 148 14.85 18.63 -28.03
CA ALA A 148 15.37 17.28 -27.86
C ALA A 148 14.21 16.27 -27.75
N PRO A 149 14.22 15.17 -28.54
CA PRO A 149 13.09 14.22 -28.61
C PRO A 149 12.70 13.55 -27.29
N ASP A 150 13.62 13.48 -26.34
CA ASP A 150 13.47 12.87 -25.01
C ASP A 150 12.79 13.80 -24.00
N THR A 151 12.63 15.10 -24.32
CA THR A 151 11.95 16.08 -23.46
C THR A 151 10.51 16.39 -23.89
N LEU A 152 10.10 15.82 -25.04
CA LEU A 152 8.77 16.04 -25.61
C LEU A 152 7.70 15.32 -24.78
N PRO A 153 6.63 16.03 -24.37
CA PRO A 153 5.43 15.37 -23.89
C PRO A 153 4.94 14.39 -24.96
N GLY A 154 4.62 13.18 -24.53
CA GLY A 154 3.98 12.20 -25.40
C GLY A 154 4.89 11.14 -26.02
N ASN A 155 6.16 11.03 -25.60
CA ASN A 155 7.09 10.00 -26.06
C ASN A 155 6.96 8.71 -25.20
N PRO A 156 6.42 7.59 -25.74
CA PRO A 156 6.26 6.35 -24.97
C PRO A 156 7.59 5.71 -24.54
N SER A 157 8.69 6.01 -25.25
CA SER A 157 10.03 5.51 -24.91
C SER A 157 10.51 6.04 -23.55
N LEU A 158 10.06 7.24 -23.16
CA LEU A 158 10.37 7.81 -21.86
C LEU A 158 9.82 6.95 -20.72
N VAL A 159 8.58 6.46 -20.86
CA VAL A 159 7.95 5.60 -19.85
C VAL A 159 8.75 4.30 -19.69
N LYS A 160 9.26 3.74 -20.80
CA LYS A 160 10.14 2.56 -20.75
C LYS A 160 11.47 2.86 -20.05
N GLU A 161 12.04 4.05 -20.25
CA GLU A 161 13.24 4.48 -19.52
C GLU A 161 12.95 4.65 -18.01
N LEU A 162 11.79 5.22 -17.65
CA LEU A 162 11.37 5.39 -16.26
C LEU A 162 11.25 4.06 -15.51
N VAL A 163 10.80 2.99 -16.16
CA VAL A 163 10.77 1.64 -15.57
C VAL A 163 12.15 1.19 -15.10
N HIS A 164 13.22 1.61 -15.79
CA HIS A 164 14.59 1.27 -15.42
C HIS A 164 15.22 2.26 -14.43
N VAL A 165 14.83 3.53 -14.46
CA VAL A 165 15.37 4.57 -13.56
C VAL A 165 14.70 4.52 -12.18
N CYS A 166 13.38 4.37 -12.12
CA CYS A 166 12.61 4.40 -10.89
C CYS A 166 12.60 3.02 -10.21
N ALA A 167 13.67 2.69 -9.49
CA ALA A 167 13.85 1.39 -8.84
C ALA A 167 12.74 1.00 -7.84
N GLN A 168 12.01 1.98 -7.28
CA GLN A 168 10.86 1.72 -6.39
C GLN A 168 9.57 1.44 -7.17
N GLY A 169 9.51 1.77 -8.46
CA GLY A 169 8.38 1.57 -9.35
C GLY A 169 7.59 2.85 -9.60
N ALA A 170 6.28 2.69 -9.75
CA ALA A 170 5.29 3.73 -9.95
C ALA A 170 4.25 3.74 -8.83
N LEU A 171 3.83 4.94 -8.42
CA LEU A 171 2.75 5.18 -7.49
C LEU A 171 1.58 5.84 -8.24
N LEU A 172 0.46 5.13 -8.37
CA LEU A 172 -0.78 5.69 -8.91
C LEU A 172 -1.57 6.34 -7.77
N ILE A 173 -1.74 7.67 -7.86
CA ILE A 173 -2.47 8.48 -6.90
C ILE A 173 -3.90 8.67 -7.41
N LEU A 174 -4.87 8.11 -6.69
CA LEU A 174 -6.29 8.18 -7.03
C LEU A 174 -6.97 9.30 -6.24
N ASP A 175 -7.83 10.04 -6.93
CA ASP A 175 -8.81 10.95 -6.34
C ASP A 175 -10.18 10.25 -6.18
N LYS A 176 -11.15 10.89 -5.51
CA LYS A 176 -12.52 10.36 -5.38
C LYS A 176 -13.21 10.16 -6.73
N SER A 177 -12.79 10.94 -7.72
CA SER A 177 -13.32 10.82 -9.08
C SER A 177 -12.76 9.61 -9.82
N MET A 178 -11.72 8.96 -9.30
CA MET A 178 -10.92 7.95 -9.99
C MET A 178 -10.40 8.46 -11.34
N THR A 179 -10.14 9.76 -11.44
CA THR A 179 -9.76 10.48 -12.67
C THR A 179 -8.58 9.84 -13.40
N PRO A 180 -7.50 9.36 -12.73
CA PRO A 180 -6.38 8.71 -13.41
C PRO A 180 -6.79 7.48 -14.24
N LEU A 181 -7.82 6.74 -13.82
CA LEU A 181 -8.32 5.57 -14.58
C LEU A 181 -9.06 5.96 -15.87
N ASN A 182 -9.35 7.25 -16.05
CA ASN A 182 -9.95 7.83 -17.27
C ASN A 182 -8.91 8.58 -18.12
N ARG A 183 -7.61 8.42 -17.83
CA ARG A 183 -6.51 9.07 -18.55
C ARG A 183 -5.67 8.01 -19.27
N THR A 184 -5.55 8.13 -20.59
CA THR A 184 -4.80 7.17 -21.43
C THR A 184 -3.33 7.06 -20.99
N TRP A 185 -2.69 8.20 -20.71
CA TRP A 185 -1.29 8.24 -20.25
C TRP A 185 -1.11 7.54 -18.90
N CYS A 186 -1.95 7.82 -17.91
CA CYS A 186 -1.86 7.17 -16.60
C CYS A 186 -2.00 5.65 -16.70
N LEU A 187 -2.96 5.16 -17.50
CA LEU A 187 -3.14 3.72 -17.72
C LEU A 187 -1.95 3.09 -18.45
N TYR A 188 -1.37 3.80 -19.42
CA TYR A 188 -0.18 3.32 -20.14
C TYR A 188 1.05 3.27 -19.23
N GLU A 189 1.27 4.29 -18.40
CA GLU A 189 2.36 4.34 -17.43
C GLU A 189 2.24 3.18 -16.43
N VAL A 190 1.08 2.99 -15.81
CA VAL A 190 0.84 1.87 -14.90
C VAL A 190 1.04 0.53 -15.59
N PHE A 191 0.60 0.40 -16.84
CA PHE A 191 0.81 -0.82 -17.62
C PHE A 191 2.29 -1.11 -17.84
N CYS A 192 3.09 -0.13 -18.26
CA CYS A 192 4.53 -0.33 -18.50
C CYS A 192 5.26 -0.78 -17.23
N PHE A 193 4.95 -0.18 -16.07
CA PHE A 193 5.53 -0.61 -14.80
C PHE A 193 5.06 -2.01 -14.40
N ALA A 194 3.76 -2.29 -14.49
CA ALA A 194 3.19 -3.59 -14.17
C ALA A 194 3.69 -4.73 -15.06
N HIS A 195 3.85 -4.46 -16.35
CA HIS A 195 4.33 -5.42 -17.35
C HIS A 195 5.80 -5.80 -17.11
N ALA A 196 6.60 -4.86 -16.61
CA ALA A 196 7.99 -5.13 -16.24
C ALA A 196 8.09 -5.93 -14.94
N ASP A 197 7.37 -5.50 -13.89
CA ASP A 197 7.20 -6.25 -12.64
C ASP A 197 5.97 -5.71 -11.90
N LEU A 198 5.09 -6.60 -11.47
CA LEU A 198 3.89 -6.25 -10.70
C LEU A 198 4.24 -5.58 -9.36
N ALA A 199 5.42 -5.87 -8.81
CA ALA A 199 5.97 -5.22 -7.63
C ALA A 199 6.08 -3.70 -7.82
N ASN A 200 6.28 -3.27 -9.07
CA ASN A 200 6.58 -1.89 -9.42
C ASN A 200 5.34 -1.00 -9.54
N VAL A 201 4.16 -1.45 -9.13
CA VAL A 201 2.98 -0.58 -9.03
C VAL A 201 2.49 -0.54 -7.59
N ALA A 202 2.31 0.66 -7.06
CA ALA A 202 1.62 0.93 -5.81
C ALA A 202 0.41 1.82 -6.06
N LEU A 203 -0.62 1.69 -5.22
CA LEU A 203 -1.83 2.50 -5.29
C LEU A 203 -1.98 3.32 -4.01
N ARG A 204 -2.44 4.57 -4.16
CA ARG A 204 -2.93 5.37 -3.05
C ARG A 204 -4.34 5.84 -3.33
N PHE A 205 -5.21 5.61 -2.36
CA PHE A 205 -6.59 6.07 -2.34
C PHE A 205 -6.70 7.30 -1.43
N PRO A 206 -7.73 8.13 -1.62
CA PRO A 206 -8.08 9.17 -0.64
C PRO A 206 -8.32 8.56 0.74
N SER A 207 -7.97 9.30 1.79
CA SER A 207 -8.12 8.84 3.18
C SER A 207 -9.57 8.57 3.61
N ASN A 208 -10.53 9.21 2.94
CA ASN A 208 -11.97 9.09 3.19
C ASN A 208 -12.67 8.23 2.14
N LEU A 209 -12.06 7.10 1.78
CA LEU A 209 -12.60 6.11 0.86
C LEU A 209 -13.84 5.41 1.45
N ASP A 210 -14.86 5.23 0.63
CA ASP A 210 -16.04 4.45 0.98
C ASP A 210 -16.29 3.28 -0.01
N LEU A 211 -17.36 2.51 0.24
CA LEU A 211 -17.69 1.35 -0.60
C LEU A 211 -18.12 1.75 -2.02
N ASP A 212 -18.73 2.92 -2.18
CA ASP A 212 -19.25 3.37 -3.47
C ASP A 212 -18.08 3.82 -4.36
N ASP A 213 -17.08 4.47 -3.76
CA ASP A 213 -15.79 4.76 -4.39
C ASP A 213 -15.07 3.47 -4.85
N ILE A 214 -15.06 2.42 -4.01
CA ILE A 214 -14.45 1.12 -4.38
C ILE A 214 -15.22 0.46 -5.53
N ASN A 215 -16.55 0.46 -5.49
CA ASN A 215 -17.36 -0.11 -6.56
C ASN A 215 -17.16 0.63 -7.89
N LYS A 216 -17.08 1.97 -7.84
CA LYS A 216 -16.72 2.80 -8.99
C LYS A 216 -15.33 2.43 -9.52
N TYR A 217 -14.33 2.32 -8.66
CA TYR A 217 -12.98 1.89 -9.04
C TYR A 217 -12.99 0.53 -9.75
N ARG A 218 -13.69 -0.47 -9.19
CA ARG A 218 -13.79 -1.81 -9.78
C ARG A 218 -14.50 -1.80 -11.13
N GLN A 219 -15.57 -1.02 -11.27
CA GLN A 219 -16.28 -0.85 -12.53
C GLN A 219 -15.40 -0.22 -13.62
N LEU A 220 -14.58 0.77 -13.26
CA LEU A 220 -13.62 1.38 -14.17
C LEU A 220 -12.53 0.37 -14.57
N CYS A 221 -12.03 -0.42 -13.61
CA CYS A 221 -11.03 -1.47 -13.89
C CYS A 221 -11.54 -2.54 -14.85
N TYR A 222 -12.78 -3.00 -14.69
CA TYR A 222 -13.38 -4.00 -15.59
C TYR A 222 -13.50 -3.48 -17.03
N ASN A 223 -13.72 -2.18 -17.17
CA ASN A 223 -13.94 -1.52 -18.44
C ASN A 223 -12.72 -0.78 -18.99
N ILE A 224 -11.50 -1.08 -18.53
CA ILE A 224 -10.27 -0.35 -18.93
C ILE A 224 -10.12 -0.25 -20.44
N LEU A 225 -10.29 -1.35 -21.20
CA LEU A 225 -10.12 -1.29 -22.65
C LEU A 225 -11.18 -0.41 -23.31
N HIS A 226 -12.43 -0.51 -22.84
CA HIS A 226 -13.49 0.35 -23.32
C HIS A 226 -13.17 1.81 -22.99
N GLN A 227 -12.80 2.12 -21.75
CA GLN A 227 -12.35 3.46 -21.36
C GLN A 227 -11.22 3.96 -22.27
N PHE A 228 -10.15 3.18 -22.40
CA PHE A 228 -8.96 3.48 -23.19
C PHE A 228 -9.27 3.72 -24.67
N ALA A 229 -10.23 2.99 -25.24
CA ALA A 229 -10.62 3.13 -26.63
C ALA A 229 -11.56 4.31 -26.89
N THR A 230 -12.55 4.54 -26.01
CA THR A 230 -13.69 5.40 -26.33
C THR A 230 -13.83 6.64 -25.44
N HIS A 231 -13.44 6.59 -24.17
CA HIS A 231 -13.81 7.62 -23.18
C HIS A 231 -12.62 8.31 -22.50
N THR A 232 -11.40 7.79 -22.62
CA THR A 232 -10.25 8.40 -21.97
C THR A 232 -9.92 9.76 -22.56
N SER A 233 -9.61 10.70 -21.66
CA SER A 233 -9.13 12.02 -22.06
C SER A 233 -7.62 11.97 -22.28
N THR A 234 -7.17 12.71 -23.30
CA THR A 234 -5.76 13.02 -23.54
C THR A 234 -5.61 14.52 -23.71
N THR A 235 -4.46 15.05 -23.29
CA THR A 235 -4.18 16.49 -23.49
C THR A 235 -4.02 16.80 -24.98
N GLN A 236 -3.37 15.90 -25.74
CA GLN A 236 -3.32 15.98 -27.20
C GLN A 236 -4.20 14.90 -27.83
N ARG A 237 -4.96 15.23 -28.88
CA ARG A 237 -5.90 14.29 -29.52
C ARG A 237 -5.21 13.05 -30.11
N ASP A 238 -3.97 13.21 -30.57
CA ASP A 238 -3.22 12.16 -31.26
C ASP A 238 -2.52 11.18 -30.32
N ASP A 239 -2.26 11.57 -29.06
CA ASP A 239 -1.62 10.73 -28.04
C ASP A 239 -2.31 9.37 -27.92
N ARG A 240 -3.64 9.36 -27.89
CA ARG A 240 -4.42 8.13 -27.76
C ARG A 240 -4.15 7.18 -28.93
N GLN A 241 -4.14 7.69 -30.15
CA GLN A 241 -3.87 6.87 -31.33
C GLN A 241 -2.42 6.41 -31.39
N HIS A 242 -1.49 7.23 -30.90
CA HIS A 242 -0.08 6.88 -30.81
C HIS A 242 0.14 5.73 -29.81
N LEU A 243 -0.38 5.86 -28.59
CA LEU A 243 -0.28 4.82 -27.55
C LEU A 243 -0.99 3.53 -27.95
N LEU A 244 -2.18 3.62 -28.56
CA LEU A 244 -2.87 2.45 -29.08
C LEU A 244 -2.03 1.69 -30.13
N ARG A 245 -1.29 2.39 -30.99
CA ARG A 245 -0.38 1.77 -31.96
C ARG A 245 0.80 1.11 -31.24
N GLU A 246 1.41 1.81 -30.29
CA GLU A 246 2.53 1.30 -29.50
C GLU A 246 2.16 0.01 -28.75
N ILE A 247 0.99 -0.01 -28.09
CA ILE A 247 0.50 -1.21 -27.38
C ILE A 247 0.22 -2.35 -28.35
N LYS A 248 -0.41 -2.06 -29.49
CA LYS A 248 -0.71 -3.09 -30.52
C LYS A 248 0.56 -3.72 -31.10
N GLN A 249 1.62 -2.92 -31.28
CA GLN A 249 2.89 -3.38 -31.85
C GLN A 249 3.77 -4.13 -30.86
N SER A 250 3.61 -3.89 -29.55
CA SER A 250 4.39 -4.53 -28.50
C SER A 250 3.71 -5.79 -27.96
N VAL A 251 2.69 -5.63 -27.10
CA VAL A 251 2.13 -6.69 -26.25
C VAL A 251 0.71 -7.08 -26.68
N GLY A 252 -0.02 -6.14 -27.30
CA GLY A 252 -1.40 -6.30 -27.73
C GLY A 252 -2.42 -5.85 -26.67
N LEU A 253 -3.55 -5.30 -27.13
CA LEU A 253 -4.56 -4.65 -26.28
C LEU A 253 -5.26 -5.60 -25.30
N ARG A 254 -5.52 -6.85 -25.70
CA ARG A 254 -6.17 -7.85 -24.83
C ARG A 254 -5.30 -8.20 -23.64
N LEU A 255 -4.00 -8.37 -23.87
CA LEU A 255 -3.04 -8.70 -22.83
C LEU A 255 -2.85 -7.51 -21.88
N MET A 256 -2.69 -6.30 -22.43
CA MET A 256 -2.68 -5.06 -21.62
C MET A 256 -3.92 -4.94 -20.72
N GLN A 257 -5.12 -5.15 -21.28
CA GLN A 257 -6.36 -5.06 -20.50
C GLN A 257 -6.36 -6.06 -19.34
N ARG A 258 -6.01 -7.32 -19.61
CA ARG A 258 -5.96 -8.37 -18.60
C ARG A 258 -4.94 -8.02 -17.51
N GLU A 259 -3.72 -7.68 -17.89
CA GLU A 259 -2.66 -7.34 -16.93
C GLU A 259 -3.02 -6.12 -16.09
N LEU A 260 -3.49 -5.03 -16.69
CA LEU A 260 -3.93 -3.86 -15.95
C LEU A 260 -5.08 -4.18 -14.99
N HIS A 261 -6.10 -4.90 -15.47
CA HIS A 261 -7.21 -5.31 -14.62
C HIS A 261 -6.71 -6.12 -13.41
N ASP A 262 -5.88 -7.13 -13.65
CA ASP A 262 -5.42 -8.03 -12.62
C ASP A 262 -4.51 -7.33 -11.61
N VAL A 263 -3.58 -6.47 -12.09
CA VAL A 263 -2.72 -5.63 -11.24
C VAL A 263 -3.56 -4.69 -10.39
N LEU A 264 -4.48 -3.94 -11.00
CA LEU A 264 -5.26 -2.94 -10.30
C LEU A 264 -6.20 -3.56 -9.27
N GLN A 265 -6.78 -4.73 -9.55
CA GLN A 265 -7.56 -5.48 -8.56
C GLN A 265 -6.66 -6.00 -7.44
N LEU A 266 -5.53 -6.63 -7.76
CA LEU A 266 -4.57 -7.14 -6.78
C LEU A 266 -4.10 -6.02 -5.84
N LYS A 267 -3.73 -4.86 -6.39
CA LYS A 267 -3.26 -3.72 -5.61
C LYS A 267 -4.37 -3.05 -4.81
N LEU A 268 -5.62 -3.06 -5.27
CA LEU A 268 -6.77 -2.66 -4.44
C LEU A 268 -6.85 -3.54 -3.19
N HIS A 269 -6.89 -4.87 -3.37
CA HIS A 269 -6.97 -5.81 -2.25
C HIS A 269 -5.79 -5.66 -1.28
N ALA A 270 -4.56 -5.60 -1.81
CA ALA A 270 -3.37 -5.41 -0.98
C ALA A 270 -3.40 -4.07 -0.22
N THR A 271 -3.80 -2.98 -0.87
CA THR A 271 -3.85 -1.64 -0.24
C THR A 271 -4.89 -1.59 0.87
N LEU A 272 -6.08 -2.16 0.65
CA LEU A 272 -7.13 -2.17 1.68
C LEU A 272 -6.79 -3.10 2.84
N ARG A 273 -6.28 -4.31 2.55
CA ARG A 273 -5.93 -5.32 3.55
C ARG A 273 -4.80 -4.86 4.47
N TRP A 274 -3.72 -4.33 3.89
CA TRP A 274 -2.52 -3.93 4.62
C TRP A 274 -2.51 -2.44 4.97
N SER A 275 -3.67 -1.79 4.90
CA SER A 275 -3.87 -0.45 5.40
C SER A 275 -3.77 -0.42 6.92
N SER A 276 -3.17 0.63 7.49
CA SER A 276 -3.23 0.91 8.92
C SER A 276 -4.62 1.38 9.37
N SER A 277 -5.45 1.85 8.44
CA SER A 277 -6.84 2.24 8.73
C SER A 277 -7.74 1.00 8.86
N PHE A 278 -8.34 0.83 10.04
CA PHE A 278 -9.37 -0.17 10.33
C PHE A 278 -10.54 -0.10 9.35
N GLN A 279 -10.96 1.11 8.98
CA GLN A 279 -12.04 1.33 8.02
C GLN A 279 -11.71 0.69 6.66
N HIS A 280 -10.48 0.83 6.16
CA HIS A 280 -10.07 0.21 4.90
C HIS A 280 -10.04 -1.32 4.97
N GLN A 281 -9.58 -1.89 6.09
CA GLN A 281 -9.61 -3.34 6.30
C GLN A 281 -11.05 -3.87 6.36
N ALA A 282 -11.97 -3.13 6.99
CA ALA A 282 -13.38 -3.47 7.02
C ALA A 282 -14.04 -3.34 5.64
N LEU A 283 -13.70 -2.30 4.86
CA LEU A 283 -14.13 -2.17 3.46
C LEU A 283 -13.65 -3.37 2.63
N HIS A 284 -12.40 -3.83 2.84
CA HIS A 284 -11.90 -5.03 2.19
C HIS A 284 -12.77 -6.25 2.48
N CYS A 285 -13.17 -6.45 3.75
CA CYS A 285 -14.05 -7.55 4.15
C CYS A 285 -15.40 -7.50 3.43
N VAL A 286 -16.01 -6.31 3.33
CA VAL A 286 -17.26 -6.13 2.58
C VAL A 286 -17.08 -6.45 1.10
N VAL A 287 -15.97 -6.02 0.47
CA VAL A 287 -15.67 -6.33 -0.93
C VAL A 287 -15.51 -7.83 -1.16
N LEU A 288 -14.79 -8.53 -0.27
CA LEU A 288 -14.62 -9.99 -0.35
C LEU A 288 -15.97 -10.71 -0.19
N LEU A 289 -16.82 -10.23 0.72
CA LEU A 289 -18.16 -10.78 0.92
C LEU A 289 -19.05 -10.59 -0.32
N GLN A 290 -19.06 -9.40 -0.90
CA GLN A 290 -19.82 -9.07 -2.11
C GLN A 290 -19.33 -9.82 -3.36
N THR A 291 -18.10 -10.33 -3.34
CA THR A 291 -17.49 -11.09 -4.44
C THR A 291 -17.47 -12.59 -4.22
N ASP A 292 -18.17 -13.09 -3.19
CA ASP A 292 -18.23 -14.51 -2.80
C ASP A 292 -16.83 -15.12 -2.55
N GLN A 293 -15.87 -14.31 -2.08
CA GLN A 293 -14.52 -14.75 -1.72
C GLN A 293 -14.42 -15.14 -0.24
N LEU A 294 -15.32 -16.04 0.20
CA LEU A 294 -15.55 -16.34 1.62
C LEU A 294 -14.32 -16.90 2.36
N THR A 295 -13.50 -17.70 1.69
CA THR A 295 -12.27 -18.24 2.30
C THR A 295 -11.26 -17.14 2.58
N ARG A 296 -11.05 -16.24 1.62
CA ARG A 296 -10.17 -15.07 1.80
C ARG A 296 -10.71 -14.14 2.87
N LEU A 297 -12.02 -13.92 2.89
CA LEU A 297 -12.68 -13.15 3.92
C LEU A 297 -12.40 -13.72 5.31
N GLN A 298 -12.51 -15.04 5.48
CA GLN A 298 -12.23 -15.69 6.75
C GLN A 298 -10.76 -15.55 7.17
N GLN A 299 -9.82 -15.65 6.23
CA GLN A 299 -8.40 -15.43 6.49
C GLN A 299 -8.13 -13.99 6.95
N VAL A 300 -8.71 -13.00 6.26
CA VAL A 300 -8.56 -11.58 6.62
C VAL A 300 -9.15 -11.30 8.00
N LEU A 301 -10.38 -11.77 8.27
CA LEU A 301 -11.03 -11.57 9.56
C LEU A 301 -10.25 -12.22 10.71
N HIS A 302 -9.66 -13.40 10.49
CA HIS A 302 -8.86 -14.08 11.51
C HIS A 302 -7.58 -13.32 11.89
N GLN A 303 -7.03 -12.54 10.95
CA GLN A 303 -5.81 -11.76 11.15
C GLN A 303 -6.09 -10.31 11.56
N MET A 304 -7.35 -9.88 11.53
CA MET A 304 -7.74 -8.51 11.81
C MET A 304 -7.66 -8.24 13.32
N PRO A 305 -6.91 -7.21 13.76
CA PRO A 305 -6.77 -6.90 15.18
C PRO A 305 -8.13 -6.61 15.84
N GLY A 306 -8.35 -7.17 17.03
CA GLY A 306 -9.56 -6.97 17.84
C GLY A 306 -10.75 -7.88 17.49
N LEU A 307 -10.63 -8.77 16.50
CA LEU A 307 -11.67 -9.75 16.16
C LEU A 307 -11.51 -11.12 16.81
N SER A 308 -10.45 -11.32 17.59
CA SER A 308 -10.29 -12.60 18.27
C SER A 308 -10.94 -12.57 19.65
N ASP A 309 -11.47 -13.70 20.09
CA ASP A 309 -12.04 -13.87 21.43
C ASP A 309 -10.99 -13.61 22.54
N ASP A 310 -9.68 -13.74 22.25
CA ASP A 310 -8.60 -13.48 23.23
C ASP A 310 -7.86 -12.13 23.01
N ASP A 311 -8.35 -11.25 22.13
CA ASP A 311 -7.78 -9.89 21.99
C ASP A 311 -8.49 -9.01 23.02
N MET A 312 -7.90 -8.86 24.20
CA MET A 312 -8.32 -7.83 25.13
C MET A 312 -8.03 -6.46 24.51
N GLY A 313 -9.06 -5.69 24.20
CA GLY A 313 -8.89 -4.30 23.76
C GLY A 313 -8.26 -3.45 24.86
N ALA A 314 -7.76 -2.25 24.52
CA ALA A 314 -7.18 -1.34 25.54
C ALA A 314 -8.18 -1.01 26.67
N ASP A 315 -9.46 -0.89 26.33
CA ASP A 315 -10.53 -0.69 27.31
C ASP A 315 -10.75 -1.97 28.14
N ASP A 316 -10.73 -3.17 27.53
CA ASP A 316 -10.85 -4.44 28.27
C ASP A 316 -9.64 -4.69 29.18
N ILE A 317 -8.44 -4.31 28.75
CA ILE A 317 -7.20 -4.35 29.55
C ILE A 317 -7.35 -3.44 30.76
N LYS A 318 -7.86 -2.23 30.55
CA LYS A 318 -8.09 -1.28 31.63
C LYS A 318 -9.19 -1.78 32.57
N ASP A 319 -10.32 -2.22 32.07
CA ASP A 319 -11.43 -2.73 32.89
C ASP A 319 -11.00 -3.97 33.69
N THR A 320 -10.20 -4.84 33.09
CA THR A 320 -9.60 -5.99 33.79
C THR A 320 -8.60 -5.54 34.84
N PHE A 321 -7.79 -4.52 34.56
CA PHE A 321 -6.88 -3.95 35.55
C PHE A 321 -7.66 -3.34 36.72
N ASP A 322 -8.62 -2.47 36.44
CA ASP A 322 -9.44 -1.77 37.43
C ASP A 322 -10.27 -2.74 38.30
N LEU A 323 -10.66 -3.90 37.75
CA LEU A 323 -11.35 -4.96 38.50
C LEU A 323 -10.46 -5.63 39.57
N HIS A 324 -9.15 -5.72 39.32
CA HIS A 324 -8.19 -6.44 40.14
C HIS A 324 -7.22 -5.54 40.91
N ALA A 325 -7.13 -4.26 40.53
CA ALA A 325 -6.33 -3.27 41.21
C ALA A 325 -6.95 -2.88 42.56
N ASP A 326 -6.09 -2.58 43.52
CA ASP A 326 -6.54 -2.08 44.82
C ASP A 326 -7.13 -0.66 44.64
N PRO A 327 -8.38 -0.41 45.07
CA PRO A 327 -9.09 0.83 44.78
C PRO A 327 -8.49 2.06 45.48
N GLU A 328 -7.71 1.87 46.54
CA GLU A 328 -7.07 2.98 47.27
C GLU A 328 -5.75 3.39 46.62
N SER A 329 -4.94 2.43 46.20
CA SER A 329 -3.62 2.66 45.59
C SER A 329 -3.66 2.80 44.07
N GLY A 330 -4.68 2.25 43.41
CA GLY A 330 -4.74 2.12 41.95
C GLY A 330 -3.68 1.18 41.38
N LEU A 331 -3.09 0.31 42.21
CA LEU A 331 -2.03 -0.62 41.83
C LEU A 331 -2.51 -2.07 41.94
N MET A 332 -2.02 -2.94 41.06
CA MET A 332 -2.29 -4.36 41.10
C MET A 332 -1.18 -5.08 41.88
N GLN A 333 -1.56 -5.71 42.99
CA GLN A 333 -0.64 -6.47 43.83
C GLN A 333 -0.33 -7.85 43.23
N HIS A 334 0.79 -8.45 43.66
CA HIS A 334 1.25 -9.78 43.21
C HIS A 334 0.12 -10.82 43.20
N ASP A 335 -0.57 -11.00 44.33
CA ASP A 335 -1.57 -12.05 44.48
C ASP A 335 -2.79 -11.83 43.56
N ALA A 336 -3.15 -10.57 43.29
CA ALA A 336 -4.22 -10.22 42.37
C ALA A 336 -3.84 -10.51 40.90
N PHE A 337 -2.60 -10.22 40.52
CA PHE A 337 -2.10 -10.54 39.18
C PHE A 337 -1.96 -12.04 38.95
N VAL A 338 -1.44 -12.78 39.92
CA VAL A 338 -1.35 -14.24 39.85
C VAL A 338 -2.74 -14.85 39.70
N ALA A 339 -3.70 -14.44 40.54
CA ALA A 339 -5.08 -14.92 40.44
C ALA A 339 -5.72 -14.63 39.07
N LEU A 340 -5.47 -13.44 38.51
CA LEU A 340 -5.94 -13.06 37.17
C LEU A 340 -5.38 -13.99 36.08
N LEU A 341 -4.08 -14.27 36.11
CA LEU A 341 -3.45 -15.16 35.13
C LEU A 341 -3.86 -16.62 35.30
N SER A 342 -3.98 -17.10 36.54
CA SER A 342 -4.43 -18.46 36.81
C SER A 342 -5.87 -18.69 36.35
N ALA A 343 -6.74 -17.68 36.46
CA ALA A 343 -8.09 -17.72 35.88
C ALA A 343 -8.07 -17.84 34.34
N SER A 344 -6.99 -17.40 33.70
CA SER A 344 -6.75 -17.52 32.26
C SER A 344 -6.00 -18.80 31.87
N GLY A 345 -5.72 -19.69 32.83
CA GLY A 345 -5.12 -21.01 32.63
C GLY A 345 -3.60 -21.07 32.75
N PHE A 346 -2.96 -20.02 33.28
CA PHE A 346 -1.53 -20.07 33.64
C PHE A 346 -1.31 -20.86 34.94
N ASP A 347 -0.13 -21.46 35.08
CA ASP A 347 0.31 -22.01 36.35
C ASP A 347 0.74 -20.88 37.30
N ASP A 348 0.49 -21.03 38.61
CA ASP A 348 0.76 -20.00 39.61
C ASP A 348 2.26 -19.60 39.62
N ASP A 349 3.18 -20.55 39.43
CA ASP A 349 4.61 -20.29 39.38
C ASP A 349 5.00 -19.52 38.10
N GLU A 350 4.35 -19.83 36.96
CA GLU A 350 4.54 -19.09 35.71
C GLU A 350 4.02 -17.65 35.83
N ALA A 351 2.84 -17.48 36.42
CA ALA A 351 2.23 -16.18 36.65
C ALA A 351 3.09 -15.30 37.59
N ALA A 352 3.61 -15.86 38.67
CA ALA A 352 4.51 -15.18 39.60
C ALA A 352 5.83 -14.78 38.91
N ALA A 353 6.39 -15.64 38.05
CA ALA A 353 7.59 -15.34 37.28
C ALA A 353 7.37 -14.18 36.28
N VAL A 354 6.21 -14.14 35.62
CA VAL A 354 5.83 -13.02 34.74
C VAL A 354 5.72 -11.73 35.54
N PHE A 355 5.04 -11.73 36.69
CA PHE A 355 4.92 -10.55 37.55
C PHE A 355 6.29 -10.01 37.98
N ALA A 356 7.17 -10.90 38.45
CA ALA A 356 8.54 -10.53 38.85
C ALA A 356 9.33 -9.92 37.69
N GLY A 357 9.19 -10.46 36.47
CA GLY A 357 9.81 -9.92 35.27
C GLY A 357 9.31 -8.52 34.88
N LEU A 358 8.05 -8.21 35.15
CA LEU A 358 7.47 -6.88 34.86
C LEU A 358 7.92 -5.79 35.81
N LEU A 359 8.27 -6.16 37.05
CA LEU A 359 8.81 -5.25 38.05
C LEU A 359 10.28 -4.92 37.83
N VAL A 360 10.96 -5.53 36.85
CA VAL A 360 12.39 -5.27 36.57
C VAL A 360 12.52 -4.66 35.17
N ASN A 361 13.24 -3.54 35.05
CA ASN A 361 13.54 -2.93 33.76
C ASN A 361 14.68 -3.69 33.04
N GLU A 362 14.97 -3.32 31.79
CA GLU A 362 16.04 -3.96 30.99
C GLU A 362 17.44 -3.87 31.65
N ASP A 363 17.65 -2.90 32.55
CA ASP A 363 18.89 -2.69 33.28
C ASP A 363 18.97 -3.49 34.60
N GLY A 364 17.96 -4.28 34.93
CA GLY A 364 17.89 -5.04 36.18
C GLY A 364 17.43 -4.22 37.41
N ASN A 365 17.02 -2.97 37.21
CA ASN A 365 16.49 -2.10 38.27
C ASN A 365 14.97 -2.26 38.41
N ALA A 366 14.47 -2.12 39.65
CA ALA A 366 13.04 -2.18 39.90
C ALA A 366 12.28 -1.04 39.18
N ARG A 367 11.19 -1.35 38.47
CA ARG A 367 10.20 -0.41 37.95
C ARG A 367 9.25 -0.01 39.09
N GLY A 368 9.05 1.29 39.30
CA GLY A 368 8.13 1.84 40.29
C GLY A 368 8.77 2.21 41.63
N LYS A 369 8.11 3.10 42.39
CA LYS A 369 8.60 3.62 43.67
C LYS A 369 8.51 2.61 44.82
N ASP A 370 7.65 1.60 44.71
CA ASP A 370 7.34 0.67 45.80
C ASP A 370 7.73 -0.80 45.48
N GLY A 371 8.25 -1.09 44.28
CA GLY A 371 8.88 -2.36 43.92
C GLY A 371 8.05 -3.65 44.07
N ALA A 372 6.77 -3.56 44.43
CA ALA A 372 5.93 -4.71 44.79
C ALA A 372 4.57 -4.76 44.07
N ALA A 373 4.23 -3.76 43.25
CA ALA A 373 2.93 -3.67 42.59
C ALA A 373 3.04 -3.10 41.16
N LEU A 374 2.13 -3.51 40.28
CA LEU A 374 2.05 -3.06 38.89
C LEU A 374 1.10 -1.87 38.77
N ASP A 375 1.54 -0.83 38.06
CA ASP A 375 0.66 0.24 37.59
C ASP A 375 -0.02 -0.12 36.26
N LEU A 376 -1.07 0.65 35.91
CA LEU A 376 -1.85 0.44 34.69
C LEU A 376 -0.99 0.54 33.44
N ASP A 377 0.00 1.45 33.39
CA ASP A 377 0.86 1.64 32.24
C ASP A 377 1.75 0.42 31.99
N THR A 378 2.35 -0.14 33.04
CA THR A 378 3.18 -1.34 32.97
C THR A 378 2.35 -2.57 32.60
N PHE A 379 1.16 -2.73 33.22
CA PHE A 379 0.25 -3.81 32.87
C PHE A 379 -0.24 -3.70 31.42
N THR A 380 -0.59 -2.50 30.97
CA THR A 380 -1.03 -2.24 29.60
C THR A 380 0.08 -2.52 28.60
N ALA A 381 1.31 -2.10 28.88
CA ALA A 381 2.47 -2.39 28.03
C ALA A 381 2.73 -3.91 27.92
N TRP A 382 2.66 -4.63 29.04
CA TRP A 382 2.79 -6.08 29.05
C TRP A 382 1.64 -6.77 28.30
N ALA A 383 0.39 -6.44 28.60
CA ALA A 383 -0.79 -7.02 27.97
C ALA A 383 -0.76 -6.78 26.45
N THR A 384 -0.36 -5.58 26.03
CA THR A 384 -0.16 -5.24 24.60
C THR A 384 0.98 -6.05 23.98
N CYS A 385 2.10 -6.23 24.68
CA CYS A 385 3.22 -7.05 24.22
C CYS A 385 2.83 -8.53 24.09
N ARG A 386 2.19 -9.11 25.10
CA ARG A 386 1.63 -10.47 25.08
C ARG A 386 0.58 -10.64 23.99
N ALA A 387 -0.29 -9.66 23.79
CA ALA A 387 -1.25 -9.65 22.68
C ALA A 387 -0.51 -9.68 21.33
N SER A 388 0.59 -8.95 21.18
CA SER A 388 1.43 -8.99 19.98
C SER A 388 2.14 -10.34 19.76
N GLU A 389 2.64 -10.97 20.83
CA GLU A 389 3.23 -12.31 20.78
C GLU A 389 2.18 -13.38 20.45
N ALA A 390 1.02 -13.33 21.12
CA ALA A 390 -0.10 -14.21 20.87
C ALA A 390 -0.63 -14.02 19.44
N GLN A 391 -0.74 -12.77 18.97
CA GLN A 391 -1.06 -12.45 17.59
C GLN A 391 -0.01 -13.04 16.64
N SER A 392 1.28 -12.91 16.95
CA SER A 392 2.35 -13.51 16.16
C SER A 392 2.21 -15.02 16.07
N LEU A 393 1.95 -15.73 17.19
CA LEU A 393 1.70 -17.17 17.22
C LEU A 393 0.42 -17.57 16.48
N ARG A 394 -0.64 -16.75 16.58
CA ARG A 394 -1.91 -16.95 15.88
C ARG A 394 -1.79 -16.77 14.38
N LEU A 395 -0.96 -15.84 13.91
CA LEU A 395 -0.69 -15.70 12.47
C LEU A 395 -0.18 -17.01 11.84
N TRP A 396 0.37 -17.93 12.65
CA TRP A 396 0.79 -19.27 12.23
C TRP A 396 -0.26 -20.36 12.44
N ARG A 397 -1.33 -20.11 13.20
CA ARG A 397 -2.42 -21.07 13.37
C ARG A 397 -3.39 -20.92 12.19
N PRO A 398 -3.72 -22.01 11.47
CA PRO A 398 -4.67 -21.92 10.38
C PRO A 398 -6.07 -21.55 10.95
N PRO A 399 -6.79 -20.62 10.31
CA PRO A 399 -8.14 -20.26 10.75
C PRO A 399 -9.09 -21.45 10.62
N SER A 400 -10.12 -21.49 11.47
CA SER A 400 -11.24 -22.42 11.27
C SER A 400 -11.98 -22.08 9.99
N MET A 401 -11.83 -22.92 8.96
CA MET A 401 -12.44 -22.77 7.64
C MET A 401 -13.89 -23.28 7.61
N THR A 402 -14.72 -22.79 8.54
CA THR A 402 -16.15 -23.15 8.65
C THR A 402 -17.04 -21.93 8.45
N VAL A 403 -18.24 -22.15 7.91
CA VAL A 403 -19.25 -21.09 7.73
C VAL A 403 -19.63 -20.47 9.08
N ARG A 404 -19.73 -21.30 10.13
CA ARG A 404 -20.05 -20.83 11.49
C ARG A 404 -18.99 -19.87 12.04
N ALA A 405 -17.70 -20.21 11.88
CA ALA A 405 -16.61 -19.34 12.32
C ALA A 405 -16.61 -18.01 11.54
N LEU A 406 -16.87 -18.06 10.23
CA LEU A 406 -17.01 -16.87 9.39
C LEU A 406 -18.15 -15.95 9.86
N LEU A 407 -19.35 -16.50 10.08
CA LEU A 407 -20.50 -15.71 10.53
C LEU A 407 -20.24 -15.05 11.89
N ARG A 408 -19.63 -15.77 12.83
CA ARG A 408 -19.25 -15.21 14.13
C ARG A 408 -18.27 -14.03 13.98
N ASN A 409 -17.21 -14.20 13.19
CA ASN A 409 -16.23 -13.14 12.96
C ASN A 409 -16.86 -11.92 12.24
N LEU A 410 -17.85 -12.14 11.37
CA LEU A 410 -18.61 -11.05 10.74
C LEU A 410 -19.46 -10.28 11.75
N ASP A 411 -20.10 -10.96 12.71
CA ASP A 411 -20.87 -10.33 13.78
C ASP A 411 -19.97 -9.49 14.70
N MET A 412 -18.76 -9.99 15.02
CA MET A 412 -17.75 -9.26 15.79
C MET A 412 -17.30 -7.99 15.03
N LEU A 413 -17.02 -8.10 13.73
CA LEU A 413 -16.65 -6.96 12.90
C LEU A 413 -17.77 -5.91 12.83
N GLU A 414 -19.03 -6.34 12.72
CA GLU A 414 -20.17 -5.43 12.76
C GLU A 414 -20.24 -4.66 14.09
N GLY A 415 -20.03 -5.35 15.22
CA GLY A 415 -19.96 -4.75 16.55
C GLY A 415 -18.85 -3.69 16.66
N LEU A 416 -17.63 -4.05 16.24
CA LEU A 416 -16.49 -3.11 16.25
C LEU A 416 -16.71 -1.90 15.35
N LEU A 417 -17.34 -2.08 14.18
CA LEU A 417 -17.67 -0.97 13.29
C LEU A 417 -18.65 0.00 13.93
N LYS A 418 -19.66 -0.50 14.65
CA LYS A 418 -20.59 0.35 15.42
C LYS A 418 -19.88 1.10 16.52
N LEU A 419 -19.03 0.41 17.29
CA LEU A 419 -18.25 0.99 18.39
C LEU A 419 -17.32 2.12 17.90
N LYS A 420 -16.64 1.93 16.75
CA LYS A 420 -15.74 2.92 16.15
C LYS A 420 -16.44 4.02 15.34
N GLY A 421 -17.78 4.11 15.40
CA GLY A 421 -18.54 5.18 14.74
C GLY A 421 -18.73 5.00 13.22
N HIS A 422 -18.48 3.80 12.68
CA HIS A 422 -18.65 3.50 11.25
C HIS A 422 -20.02 2.87 10.94
N ALA A 423 -21.11 3.47 11.44
CA ALA A 423 -22.46 2.91 11.36
C ALA A 423 -22.95 2.60 9.93
N SER A 424 -22.61 3.45 8.94
CA SER A 424 -22.96 3.21 7.54
C SER A 424 -22.31 1.94 6.97
N LEU A 425 -21.03 1.71 7.30
CA LEU A 425 -20.30 0.53 6.88
C LEU A 425 -20.80 -0.73 7.61
N ALA A 426 -21.11 -0.62 8.90
CA ALA A 426 -21.73 -1.70 9.68
C ALA A 426 -23.06 -2.14 9.06
N ALA A 427 -23.93 -1.20 8.65
CA ALA A 427 -25.19 -1.52 7.99
C ALA A 427 -24.98 -2.24 6.64
N LYS A 428 -24.01 -1.80 5.82
CA LYS A 428 -23.64 -2.45 4.55
C LYS A 428 -23.10 -3.87 4.77
N LEU A 429 -22.27 -4.08 5.82
CA LEU A 429 -21.77 -5.39 6.22
C LEU A 429 -22.91 -6.31 6.69
N HIS A 430 -23.79 -5.80 7.56
CA HIS A 430 -24.94 -6.53 8.10
C HIS A 430 -25.87 -7.03 7.00
N ALA A 431 -26.19 -6.17 6.03
CA ALA A 431 -27.00 -6.53 4.87
C ALA A 431 -26.36 -7.68 4.07
N SER A 432 -25.06 -7.56 3.77
CA SER A 432 -24.31 -8.57 3.02
C SER A 432 -24.20 -9.89 3.80
N ALA A 433 -23.96 -9.84 5.12
CA ALA A 433 -23.91 -11.01 5.97
C ALA A 433 -25.29 -11.70 6.09
N SER A 434 -26.37 -10.92 6.10
CA SER A 434 -27.74 -11.45 6.07
C SER A 434 -28.05 -12.15 4.74
N ASP A 435 -27.56 -11.62 3.61
CA ASP A 435 -27.65 -12.30 2.31
C ASP A 435 -26.85 -13.61 2.30
N LEU A 436 -25.68 -13.64 2.94
CA LEU A 436 -24.91 -14.87 3.12
C LEU A 436 -25.68 -15.90 3.96
N ARG A 437 -26.25 -15.51 5.11
CA ARG A 437 -27.07 -16.40 5.97
C ARG A 437 -28.27 -16.97 5.24
N ALA A 438 -28.90 -16.17 4.38
CA ALA A 438 -30.03 -16.59 3.57
C ALA A 438 -29.65 -17.41 2.32
N GLY A 439 -28.36 -17.67 2.09
CA GLY A 439 -27.87 -18.41 0.93
C GLY A 439 -27.97 -17.67 -0.40
N ARG A 440 -28.20 -16.36 -0.40
CA ARG A 440 -28.33 -15.54 -1.61
C ARG A 440 -26.98 -15.23 -2.27
N LEU A 441 -25.89 -15.25 -1.51
CA LEU A 441 -24.55 -14.92 -2.02
C LEU A 441 -23.76 -16.13 -2.55
N THR A 442 -24.05 -17.34 -2.07
CA THR A 442 -23.21 -18.50 -2.37
C THR A 442 -23.63 -19.14 -3.69
N LYS A 443 -22.83 -18.96 -4.75
CA LYS A 443 -23.07 -19.67 -6.03
C LYS A 443 -22.83 -21.18 -5.93
N HIS A 444 -22.21 -21.64 -4.85
CA HIS A 444 -21.63 -22.98 -4.74
C HIS A 444 -22.19 -23.87 -3.62
N GLY A 445 -23.35 -23.53 -3.02
CA GLY A 445 -23.95 -24.37 -1.97
C GLY A 445 -23.08 -24.52 -0.71
N VAL A 446 -22.18 -23.56 -0.46
CA VAL A 446 -21.21 -23.57 0.66
C VAL A 446 -21.89 -23.74 2.02
N LEU A 447 -23.10 -23.21 2.18
CA LEU A 447 -23.87 -23.36 3.42
C LEU A 447 -24.21 -24.82 3.76
N ALA A 448 -24.41 -25.67 2.75
CA ALA A 448 -24.82 -27.06 2.96
C ALA A 448 -23.66 -27.93 3.48
N SER A 449 -22.42 -27.65 3.08
CA SER A 449 -21.25 -28.39 3.55
C SER A 449 -20.79 -27.95 4.95
N GLY A 450 -21.19 -26.75 5.38
CA GLY A 450 -20.69 -26.09 6.60
C GLY A 450 -19.21 -25.70 6.54
N ARG A 451 -18.48 -26.04 5.48
CA ARG A 451 -17.04 -25.78 5.29
C ARG A 451 -16.83 -24.79 4.14
N LEU A 452 -15.90 -23.87 4.33
CA LEU A 452 -15.49 -22.96 3.27
C LEU A 452 -14.65 -23.70 2.21
N PRO A 453 -14.72 -23.32 0.93
CA PRO A 453 -13.88 -23.91 -0.10
C PRO A 453 -12.39 -23.63 0.17
N SER A 454 -11.48 -24.44 -0.37
CA SER A 454 -10.05 -24.13 -0.32
C SER A 454 -9.77 -22.83 -1.09
N SER A 455 -8.85 -22.00 -0.59
CA SER A 455 -8.43 -20.79 -1.28
C SER A 455 -7.73 -21.17 -2.59
N GLY A 456 -8.24 -20.66 -3.71
CA GLY A 456 -7.51 -20.75 -4.98
C GLY A 456 -6.35 -19.75 -4.97
N LEU A 457 -5.12 -20.24 -5.17
CA LEU A 457 -3.97 -19.39 -5.50
C LEU A 457 -4.08 -18.94 -6.97
N LYS A 458 -3.70 -17.68 -7.26
CA LYS A 458 -3.92 -17.03 -8.57
C LYS A 458 -2.90 -17.40 -9.66
N ALA A 459 -1.90 -18.21 -9.32
CA ALA A 459 -0.80 -18.57 -10.22
C ALA A 459 -0.62 -20.10 -10.29
N ASP A 460 0.13 -20.55 -11.31
CA ASP A 460 0.51 -21.96 -11.46
C ASP A 460 1.46 -22.38 -10.33
N VAL A 461 0.88 -22.88 -9.26
CA VAL A 461 1.60 -23.34 -8.08
C VAL A 461 2.60 -24.43 -8.45
N ALA A 462 2.21 -25.37 -9.31
CA ALA A 462 3.09 -26.46 -9.75
C ALA A 462 4.30 -25.92 -10.53
N GLY A 463 4.06 -25.03 -11.49
CA GLY A 463 5.13 -24.39 -12.25
C GLY A 463 6.12 -23.61 -11.37
N VAL A 464 5.64 -22.90 -10.35
CA VAL A 464 6.52 -22.17 -9.42
C VAL A 464 7.27 -23.10 -8.48
N LEU A 465 6.64 -24.19 -8.00
CA LEU A 465 7.29 -25.23 -7.21
C LEU A 465 8.46 -25.84 -7.98
N ASP A 466 8.22 -26.28 -9.21
CA ASP A 466 9.21 -26.92 -10.07
C ASP A 466 10.34 -25.95 -10.43
N LEU A 467 10.00 -24.73 -10.87
CA LEU A 467 10.98 -23.70 -11.20
C LEU A 467 11.86 -23.35 -10.00
N THR A 468 11.27 -23.10 -8.83
CA THR A 468 12.01 -22.74 -7.63
C THR A 468 12.96 -23.86 -7.22
N THR A 469 12.48 -25.10 -7.20
CA THR A 469 13.27 -26.29 -6.85
C THR A 469 14.44 -26.46 -7.82
N GLN A 470 14.17 -26.38 -9.13
CA GLN A 470 15.21 -26.48 -10.16
C GLN A 470 16.28 -25.40 -10.00
N ARG A 471 15.90 -24.14 -9.74
CA ARG A 471 16.84 -23.03 -9.56
C ARG A 471 17.66 -23.17 -8.29
N MET A 472 17.06 -23.62 -7.19
CA MET A 472 17.78 -23.92 -5.96
C MET A 472 18.81 -25.04 -6.15
N LEU A 473 18.44 -26.14 -6.83
CA LEU A 473 19.37 -27.23 -7.13
C LEU A 473 20.54 -26.80 -8.04
N ALA A 474 20.31 -25.83 -8.92
CA ALA A 474 21.35 -25.24 -9.77
C ALA A 474 22.22 -24.18 -9.05
N GLY A 475 21.93 -23.86 -7.78
CA GLY A 475 22.60 -22.78 -7.04
C GLY A 475 22.22 -21.36 -7.50
N ASP A 476 21.19 -21.22 -8.33
CA ASP A 476 20.69 -19.94 -8.85
C ASP A 476 19.66 -19.32 -7.88
N HIS A 477 20.15 -18.90 -6.70
CA HIS A 477 19.30 -18.31 -5.65
C HIS A 477 18.61 -17.01 -6.10
N SER A 478 19.21 -16.28 -7.05
CA SER A 478 18.64 -15.04 -7.56
C SER A 478 17.38 -15.30 -8.38
N ALA A 479 17.41 -16.27 -9.30
CA ALA A 479 16.23 -16.64 -10.08
C ALA A 479 15.15 -17.30 -9.21
N ALA A 480 15.54 -18.14 -8.24
CA ALA A 480 14.60 -18.72 -7.28
C ALA A 480 13.87 -17.63 -6.47
N LEU A 481 14.63 -16.66 -5.93
CA LEU A 481 14.07 -15.53 -5.20
C LEU A 481 13.13 -14.69 -6.07
N ALA A 482 13.52 -14.39 -7.32
CA ALA A 482 12.67 -13.62 -8.24
C ALA A 482 11.35 -14.34 -8.56
N ALA A 483 11.39 -15.65 -8.81
CA ALA A 483 10.21 -16.46 -9.08
C ALA A 483 9.25 -16.46 -7.88
N LEU A 484 9.77 -16.72 -6.67
CA LEU A 484 8.98 -16.71 -5.44
C LEU A 484 8.44 -15.32 -5.13
N HIS A 485 9.24 -14.27 -5.27
CA HIS A 485 8.80 -12.90 -5.02
C HIS A 485 7.60 -12.54 -5.89
N SER A 486 7.68 -12.82 -7.20
CA SER A 486 6.56 -12.61 -8.13
C SER A 486 5.33 -13.42 -7.72
N PHE A 487 5.50 -14.70 -7.37
CA PHE A 487 4.39 -15.56 -6.92
C PHE A 487 3.73 -15.05 -5.63
N LEU A 488 4.52 -14.66 -4.62
CA LEU A 488 4.00 -14.12 -3.37
C LEU A 488 3.24 -12.81 -3.61
N LEU A 489 3.75 -11.94 -4.49
CA LEU A 489 3.05 -10.69 -4.84
C LEU A 489 1.73 -10.94 -5.57
N TRP A 490 1.68 -11.90 -6.50
CA TRP A 490 0.42 -12.33 -7.14
C TRP A 490 -0.63 -12.82 -6.16
N ASN A 491 -0.19 -13.29 -5.01
CA ASN A 491 -1.05 -13.82 -3.94
C ASN A 491 -0.96 -12.95 -2.66
N ALA A 492 -0.62 -11.65 -2.81
CA ALA A 492 -0.50 -10.69 -1.72
C ALA A 492 -1.76 -10.60 -0.83
N ASP A 493 -2.93 -10.90 -1.41
CA ASP A 493 -4.22 -10.90 -0.74
C ASP A 493 -4.47 -12.13 0.15
N VAL A 494 -3.60 -13.14 0.12
CA VAL A 494 -3.65 -14.30 1.04
C VAL A 494 -2.38 -14.46 1.90
N LEU A 495 -1.35 -13.62 1.72
CA LEU A 495 -0.16 -13.64 2.58
C LEU A 495 -0.48 -13.39 4.05
N HIS A 496 0.32 -13.91 4.98
CA HIS A 496 0.20 -13.61 6.42
C HIS A 496 0.97 -12.36 6.85
N ARG A 497 1.72 -11.76 5.92
CA ARG A 497 2.52 -10.56 6.15
C ARG A 497 2.31 -9.55 5.05
N ASP A 498 2.58 -8.29 5.38
CA ASP A 498 2.52 -7.20 4.43
C ASP A 498 3.52 -7.44 3.29
N PRO A 499 3.07 -7.48 2.02
CA PRO A 499 3.94 -7.62 0.86
C PRO A 499 5.06 -6.57 0.79
N ARG A 500 4.89 -5.41 1.43
CA ARG A 500 5.91 -4.35 1.50
C ARG A 500 7.13 -4.75 2.32
N GLU A 501 7.00 -5.73 3.22
CA GLU A 501 8.12 -6.29 4.00
C GLU A 501 8.95 -7.29 3.19
N LEU A 502 8.47 -7.71 2.00
CA LEU A 502 9.22 -8.62 1.14
C LEU A 502 10.46 -7.90 0.59
N THR A 503 11.63 -8.48 0.87
CA THR A 503 12.88 -7.97 0.29
C THR A 503 12.86 -8.21 -1.22
N ARG A 504 12.91 -7.11 -1.99
CA ARG A 504 12.99 -7.18 -3.45
C ARG A 504 14.26 -7.90 -3.90
N PRO A 505 14.21 -8.71 -4.99
CA PRO A 505 15.39 -9.41 -5.51
C PRO A 505 16.58 -8.49 -5.80
N ALA A 506 16.35 -7.29 -6.34
CA ALA A 506 17.40 -6.31 -6.59
C ALA A 506 18.06 -5.78 -5.31
N ALA A 507 17.26 -5.51 -4.27
CA ALA A 507 17.79 -5.08 -2.97
C ALA A 507 18.58 -6.20 -2.28
N ALA A 508 18.09 -7.44 -2.36
CA ALA A 508 18.83 -8.61 -1.88
C ALA A 508 20.15 -8.82 -2.66
N ALA A 509 20.13 -8.62 -3.98
CA ALA A 509 21.30 -8.74 -4.83
C ALA A 509 22.41 -7.73 -4.45
N ALA A 510 22.03 -6.49 -4.12
CA ALA A 510 22.95 -5.46 -3.65
C ALA A 510 23.67 -5.82 -2.34
N ARG A 511 23.05 -6.67 -1.49
CA ARG A 511 23.64 -7.21 -0.25
C ARG A 511 24.51 -8.45 -0.47
N GLY A 512 24.79 -8.84 -1.72
CA GLY A 512 25.63 -10.00 -2.03
C GLY A 512 24.93 -11.35 -1.84
N VAL A 513 25.72 -12.42 -1.65
CA VAL A 513 25.19 -13.79 -1.53
C VAL A 513 24.37 -13.98 -0.26
N GLU A 514 24.86 -13.46 0.87
CA GLU A 514 24.21 -13.58 2.18
C GLU A 514 22.81 -12.94 2.18
N GLY A 515 22.69 -11.70 1.70
CA GLY A 515 21.39 -11.03 1.59
C GLY A 515 20.42 -11.73 0.64
N ARG A 516 20.93 -12.41 -0.40
CA ARG A 516 20.10 -13.28 -1.27
C ARG A 516 19.60 -14.53 -0.54
N CYS A 517 20.47 -15.22 0.20
CA CYS A 517 20.09 -16.40 0.97
C CYS A 517 19.09 -16.07 2.08
N GLU A 518 19.30 -14.95 2.78
CA GLU A 518 18.39 -14.45 3.81
C GLU A 518 17.00 -14.13 3.22
N ALA A 519 16.97 -13.35 2.13
CA ALA A 519 15.73 -13.01 1.44
C ALA A 519 15.02 -14.27 0.91
N LEU A 520 15.76 -15.21 0.30
CA LEU A 520 15.22 -16.46 -0.20
C LEU A 520 14.65 -17.32 0.93
N SER A 521 15.36 -17.44 2.05
CA SER A 521 14.86 -18.12 3.26
C SER A 521 13.52 -17.55 3.71
N HIS A 522 13.41 -16.21 3.80
CA HIS A 522 12.16 -15.56 4.19
C HIS A 522 11.02 -15.86 3.19
N HIS A 523 11.30 -15.77 1.89
CA HIS A 523 10.31 -16.05 0.84
C HIS A 523 9.85 -17.51 0.85
N LEU A 524 10.78 -18.45 1.04
CA LEU A 524 10.49 -19.88 1.16
C LEU A 524 9.62 -20.20 2.36
N LYS A 525 9.86 -19.53 3.49
CA LYS A 525 9.02 -19.69 4.69
C LYS A 525 7.59 -19.25 4.40
N LEU A 526 7.40 -18.07 3.82
CA LEU A 526 6.06 -17.55 3.46
C LEU A 526 5.36 -18.43 2.43
N PHE A 527 6.10 -18.88 1.41
CA PHE A 527 5.58 -19.80 0.40
C PHE A 527 5.15 -21.13 1.01
N GLY A 528 5.95 -21.69 1.93
CA GLY A 528 5.63 -22.91 2.65
C GLY A 528 4.33 -22.81 3.47
N ILE A 529 4.08 -21.68 4.13
CA ILE A 529 2.81 -21.43 4.85
C ILE A 529 1.63 -21.42 3.88
N MET A 530 1.75 -20.71 2.75
CA MET A 530 0.67 -20.67 1.76
C MET A 530 0.32 -22.05 1.22
N LEU A 531 1.33 -22.91 1.00
CA LEU A 531 1.13 -24.27 0.52
C LEU A 531 0.38 -25.14 1.55
N TRP A 532 0.48 -24.86 2.85
CA TRP A 532 -0.31 -25.56 3.88
C TRP A 532 -1.81 -25.29 3.75
N GLU A 533 -2.19 -24.15 3.21
CA GLU A 533 -3.59 -23.80 3.00
C GLU A 533 -4.19 -24.46 1.74
N VAL A 534 -3.33 -24.95 0.84
CA VAL A 534 -3.74 -25.64 -0.38
C VAL A 534 -3.90 -27.13 -0.09
N ALA A 535 -5.10 -27.64 -0.32
CA ALA A 535 -5.42 -29.05 -0.13
C ALA A 535 -4.43 -29.95 -0.89
N GLY A 536 -3.77 -30.86 -0.15
CA GLY A 536 -2.82 -31.82 -0.71
C GLY A 536 -1.36 -31.35 -0.85
N LEU A 537 -1.05 -30.08 -0.55
CA LEU A 537 0.32 -29.54 -0.64
C LEU A 537 1.04 -29.37 0.71
N HIS A 538 0.51 -29.97 1.78
CA HIS A 538 1.06 -29.81 3.13
C HIS A 538 2.52 -30.27 3.24
N LYS A 539 2.86 -31.43 2.67
CA LYS A 539 4.22 -31.99 2.68
C LYS A 539 5.22 -31.10 1.92
N GLN A 540 4.79 -30.48 0.82
CA GLN A 540 5.59 -29.54 0.06
C GLN A 540 5.84 -28.27 0.88
N GLY A 541 4.81 -27.78 1.59
CA GLY A 541 4.97 -26.67 2.53
C GLY A 541 6.01 -26.95 3.62
N GLU A 542 5.95 -28.13 4.25
CA GLU A 542 6.96 -28.56 5.25
C GLU A 542 8.36 -28.70 4.65
N HIS A 543 8.46 -29.16 3.40
CA HIS A 543 9.74 -29.26 2.69
C HIS A 543 10.37 -27.88 2.49
N PHE A 544 9.63 -26.90 1.99
CA PHE A 544 10.17 -25.55 1.77
C PHE A 544 10.48 -24.80 3.07
N GLN A 545 9.74 -25.04 4.16
CA GLN A 545 10.11 -24.52 5.48
C GLN A 545 11.45 -25.08 5.96
N ARG A 546 11.69 -26.40 5.82
CA ARG A 546 12.98 -26.99 6.15
C ARG A 546 14.12 -26.43 5.28
N GLN A 547 13.87 -26.22 4.00
CA GLN A 547 14.84 -25.56 3.10
C GLN A 547 15.13 -24.12 3.54
N ALA A 548 14.11 -23.37 3.96
CA ALA A 548 14.29 -22.01 4.49
C ALA A 548 15.20 -22.00 5.73
N ASP A 549 15.03 -22.97 6.64
CA ASP A 549 15.84 -23.09 7.86
C ASP A 549 17.30 -23.49 7.56
N GLN A 550 17.52 -24.32 6.53
CA GLN A 550 18.86 -24.70 6.06
C GLN A 550 19.62 -23.48 5.50
N LEU A 551 18.96 -22.61 4.74
CA LEU A 551 19.58 -21.39 4.20
C LEU A 551 20.01 -20.38 5.29
N ARG A 552 19.41 -20.43 6.49
CA ARG A 552 19.80 -19.56 7.63
C ARG A 552 21.06 -20.02 8.35
N LYS A 553 21.52 -21.25 8.14
CA LYS A 553 22.70 -21.84 8.79
C LYS A 553 23.80 -22.10 7.75
N PRO A 554 24.43 -21.05 7.18
CA PRO A 554 25.41 -21.20 6.11
C PRO A 554 26.68 -21.97 6.53
N GLU A 555 26.89 -22.21 7.82
CA GLU A 555 28.11 -22.82 8.38
C GLU A 555 28.24 -24.34 8.17
N VAL A 556 27.20 -25.03 7.66
CA VAL A 556 27.21 -26.50 7.58
C VAL A 556 27.67 -27.06 6.22
N GLY A 557 28.08 -26.21 5.27
CA GLY A 557 28.34 -26.66 3.88
C GLY A 557 29.50 -26.00 3.13
N ARG A 558 30.50 -25.44 3.82
CA ARG A 558 31.78 -25.07 3.20
C ARG A 558 32.82 -26.15 3.37
#